data_AF-A0A9E6ULS1-F1
#
_entry.id   AF-A0A9E6ULS1-F1
#
_cell.length_a   1.000
_cell.length_b   1.000
_cell.length_c   1.000
_cell.angle_alpha   90.00
_cell.angle_beta   90.00
_cell.angle_gamma   90.00
#
_symmetry.space_group_name_H-M   'P 1'
#
loop_
_entity.id
_entity.type
_entity.pdbx_description
1 polymer ?
#
loop_
_entity_poly.entity_id
_entity_poly.type
_entity_poly.pdbx_seq_one_letter_code
_entity_poly.pdbx_strand_id
1 'polypeptide(L)'
;MSVLPREAAELLHSLGYIYGQHGQERRGLALMLIAARIAPDDPGVLKTLAAAFIATGAGDRALAVIDRVAEIEGGLSSPLALLRSRALWAGGRKIEARQAFRDYVVDRNAEPEPRADVETREKEPT
;
A
#
# COMPACT_ATOMS: atom_id res chain seq x y z
N MET A 1 17.12 26.15 -3.50
CA MET A 1 16.65 24.75 -3.58
C MET A 1 15.32 24.68 -2.84
N SER A 2 14.21 24.52 -3.56
CA SER A 2 12.88 24.53 -2.94
C SER A 2 12.69 23.21 -2.19
N VAL A 3 12.84 23.27 -0.87
CA VAL A 3 12.52 22.20 0.07
C VAL A 3 11.00 21.92 0.02
N LEU A 4 10.21 23.01 -0.10
CA LEU A 4 8.74 23.08 -0.13
C LEU A 4 7.94 22.00 -0.88
N PRO A 5 8.34 21.48 -2.07
CA PRO A 5 7.54 20.50 -2.80
C PRO A 5 7.47 19.16 -2.05
N ARG A 6 8.53 18.74 -1.34
CA ARG A 6 8.52 17.46 -0.63
C ARG A 6 7.60 17.51 0.59
N GLU A 7 7.70 18.54 1.42
CA GLU A 7 6.82 18.65 2.60
C GLU A 7 5.36 18.83 2.18
N ALA A 8 5.10 19.51 1.06
CA ALA A 8 3.76 19.60 0.50
C ALA A 8 3.22 18.21 0.11
N ALA A 9 4.03 17.36 -0.52
CA ALA A 9 3.63 16.00 -0.85
C ALA A 9 3.34 15.16 0.40
N GLU A 10 4.17 15.25 1.44
CA GLU A 10 4.00 14.53 2.71
C GLU A 10 2.74 14.97 3.46
N LEU A 11 2.44 16.28 3.49
CA LEU A 11 1.23 16.80 4.09
C LEU A 11 -0.02 16.35 3.33
N LEU A 12 0.00 16.44 1.99
CA LEU A 12 -1.09 15.99 1.13
C LEU A 12 -1.32 14.49 1.24
N HIS A 13 -0.25 13.70 1.35
CA HIS A 13 -0.31 12.26 1.59
C HIS A 13 -1.00 11.96 2.92
N SER A 14 -0.55 12.61 4.00
CA SER A 14 -1.11 12.43 5.35
C SER A 14 -2.59 12.81 5.40
N LEU A 15 -2.96 13.98 4.85
CA LEU A 15 -4.36 14.41 4.78
C LEU A 15 -5.20 13.47 3.90
N GLY A 16 -4.68 13.09 2.73
CA GLY A 16 -5.33 12.16 1.81
C GLY A 16 -5.66 10.82 2.47
N TYR A 17 -4.70 10.28 3.22
CA TYR A 17 -4.88 9.07 4.02
C TYR A 17 -5.96 9.26 5.09
N ILE A 18 -5.88 10.32 5.90
CA ILE A 18 -6.86 10.61 6.97
C ILE A 18 -8.28 10.72 6.39
N TYR A 19 -8.48 11.49 5.33
CA TYR A 19 -9.80 11.58 4.69
C TYR A 19 -10.33 10.23 4.20
N GLY A 20 -9.47 9.38 3.62
CA GLY A 20 -9.83 8.03 3.22
C GLY A 20 -10.28 7.15 4.40
N GLN A 21 -9.57 7.20 5.51
CA GLN A 21 -9.90 6.41 6.71
C GLN A 21 -11.22 6.85 7.38
N HIS A 22 -11.68 8.07 7.12
CA HIS A 22 -12.90 8.65 7.71
C HIS A 22 -14.08 8.73 6.72
N GLY A 23 -14.13 7.85 5.72
CA GLY A 23 -15.29 7.74 4.83
C GLY A 23 -15.40 8.86 3.78
N GLN A 24 -14.31 9.61 3.55
CA GLN A 24 -14.25 10.70 2.58
C GLN A 24 -13.32 10.32 1.42
N GLU A 25 -13.55 9.16 0.82
CA GLU A 25 -12.64 8.51 -0.13
C GLU A 25 -12.38 9.38 -1.36
N ARG A 26 -13.40 10.11 -1.85
CA ARG A 26 -13.23 11.02 -2.99
C ARG A 26 -12.31 12.21 -2.68
N ARG A 27 -12.40 12.76 -1.47
CA ARG A 27 -11.50 13.84 -1.01
C ARG A 27 -10.09 13.31 -0.79
N GLY A 28 -9.99 12.14 -0.16
CA GLY A 28 -8.71 11.45 0.03
C GLY A 28 -8.01 11.20 -1.31
N LEU A 29 -8.73 10.66 -2.29
CA LEU A 29 -8.21 10.42 -3.64
C LEU A 29 -7.74 11.71 -4.32
N ALA A 30 -8.49 12.80 -4.23
CA ALA A 30 -8.08 14.08 -4.82
C ALA A 30 -6.74 14.57 -4.27
N LEU A 31 -6.52 14.48 -2.95
CA LEU A 31 -5.26 14.85 -2.32
C LEU A 31 -4.12 13.91 -2.72
N MET A 32 -4.38 12.61 -2.77
CA MET A 32 -3.38 11.62 -3.19
C MET A 32 -2.95 11.80 -4.65
N LEU A 33 -3.85 12.22 -5.54
CA LEU A 33 -3.50 12.53 -6.94
C LEU A 33 -2.55 13.73 -7.03
N ILE A 34 -2.71 14.73 -6.16
CA ILE A 34 -1.81 15.89 -6.10
C ILE A 34 -0.46 15.46 -5.50
N ALA A 35 -0.47 14.70 -4.39
CA ALA A 35 0.75 14.17 -3.79
C ALA A 35 1.58 13.36 -4.80
N ALA A 36 0.95 12.45 -5.55
CA ALA A 36 1.61 11.66 -6.58
C ALA A 36 2.09 12.49 -7.78
N ARG A 37 1.51 13.66 -8.04
CA ARG A 37 2.04 14.58 -9.06
C ARG A 37 3.34 15.22 -8.60
N ILE A 38 3.48 15.49 -7.31
CA ILE A 38 4.67 16.13 -6.72
C ILE A 38 5.78 15.10 -6.48
N ALA A 39 5.42 13.90 -6.05
CA ALA A 39 6.32 12.78 -5.78
C ALA A 39 5.93 11.53 -6.60
N PRO A 40 6.15 11.54 -7.93
CA PRO A 40 5.65 10.50 -8.84
C PRO A 40 6.34 9.14 -8.69
N ASP A 41 7.54 9.11 -8.11
CA ASP A 41 8.34 7.90 -7.92
C ASP A 41 8.49 7.51 -6.44
N ASP A 42 7.69 8.12 -5.55
CA ASP A 42 7.68 7.76 -4.13
C ASP A 42 6.76 6.54 -3.89
N PRO A 43 7.30 5.37 -3.53
CA PRO A 43 6.49 4.16 -3.36
C PRO A 43 5.45 4.28 -2.24
N GLY A 44 5.71 5.07 -1.20
CA GLY A 44 4.77 5.29 -0.10
C GLY A 44 3.53 6.05 -0.57
N VAL A 45 3.75 7.15 -1.30
CA VAL A 45 2.67 7.94 -1.90
C VAL A 45 1.86 7.10 -2.90
N LEU A 46 2.54 6.37 -3.78
CA LEU A 46 1.89 5.53 -4.79
C LEU A 46 1.10 4.37 -4.18
N LYS A 47 1.60 3.69 -3.13
CA LYS A 47 0.86 2.64 -2.42
C LYS A 47 -0.44 3.17 -1.81
N THR A 48 -0.41 4.35 -1.19
CA THR A 48 -1.62 4.98 -0.66
C THR A 48 -2.57 5.45 -1.77
N LEU A 49 -2.05 5.92 -2.91
CA LEU A 49 -2.89 6.26 -4.07
C LEU A 49 -3.59 5.01 -4.63
N ALA A 50 -2.90 3.88 -4.74
CA ALA A 50 -3.51 2.61 -5.14
C ALA A 50 -4.64 2.21 -4.17
N ALA A 51 -4.42 2.32 -2.86
CA ALA A 51 -5.46 2.08 -1.85
C ALA A 51 -6.67 3.01 -2.02
N ALA A 52 -6.46 4.30 -2.32
CA ALA A 52 -7.53 5.26 -2.58
C ALA A 52 -8.32 4.92 -3.87
N PHE A 53 -7.65 4.47 -4.93
CA PHE A 53 -8.32 3.98 -6.13
C PHE A 53 -9.16 2.72 -5.85
N ILE A 54 -8.65 1.79 -5.04
CA ILE A 54 -9.41 0.60 -4.61
C ILE A 54 -10.68 1.03 -3.86
N ALA A 55 -10.54 1.93 -2.87
CA ALA A 55 -11.66 2.39 -2.06
C ALA A 55 -12.76 3.10 -2.87
N THR A 56 -12.39 3.71 -4.00
CA THR A 56 -13.32 4.38 -4.91
C THR A 56 -13.81 3.50 -6.07
N GLY A 57 -13.47 2.20 -6.07
CA GLY A 57 -13.88 1.23 -7.09
C GLY A 57 -13.11 1.32 -8.41
N ALA A 58 -12.05 2.14 -8.47
CA ALA A 58 -11.23 2.33 -9.67
C ALA A 58 -10.12 1.26 -9.77
N GLY A 59 -10.51 -0.01 -9.84
CA GLY A 59 -9.59 -1.16 -9.80
C GLY A 59 -8.47 -1.13 -10.85
N ASP A 60 -8.77 -0.82 -12.11
CA ASP A 60 -7.77 -0.79 -13.18
C ASP A 60 -6.72 0.32 -12.97
N ARG A 61 -7.15 1.47 -12.44
CA ARG A 61 -6.22 2.55 -12.07
C ARG A 61 -5.33 2.16 -10.90
N ALA A 62 -5.88 1.44 -9.91
CA ALA A 62 -5.08 0.91 -8.82
C ALA A 62 -4.03 -0.09 -9.33
N LEU A 63 -4.38 -0.98 -10.28
CA LEU A 63 -3.44 -1.94 -10.87
C LEU A 63 -2.28 -1.24 -11.58
N ALA A 64 -2.55 -0.21 -12.39
CA ALA A 64 -1.50 0.55 -13.05
C ALA A 64 -0.52 1.20 -12.05
N VAL A 65 -1.02 1.75 -10.93
CA VAL A 65 -0.17 2.32 -9.87
C VAL A 65 0.63 1.22 -9.17
N ILE A 66 0.02 0.06 -8.91
CA ILE A 66 0.68 -1.10 -8.29
C ILE A 66 1.82 -1.62 -9.17
N ASP A 67 1.61 -1.70 -10.49
CA ASP A 67 2.64 -2.11 -11.44
C ASP A 67 3.82 -1.12 -11.41
N ARG A 68 3.54 0.19 -11.34
CA ARG A 68 4.58 1.21 -11.18
C ARG A 68 5.38 1.06 -9.89
N VAL A 69 4.72 0.79 -8.76
CA VAL A 69 5.41 0.54 -7.49
C VAL A 69 6.30 -0.70 -7.60
N ALA A 70 5.82 -1.77 -8.24
CA ALA A 70 6.60 -2.99 -8.42
C ALA A 70 7.83 -2.76 -9.31
N GLU A 71 7.74 -1.92 -10.34
CA GLU A 71 8.90 -1.49 -11.13
C GLU A 71 9.95 -0.77 -10.28
N ILE A 72 9.51 0.16 -9.42
CA ILE A 72 10.41 0.95 -8.57
C ILE A 72 11.07 0.08 -7.49
N GLU A 73 10.31 -0.82 -6.86
CA GLU A 73 10.78 -1.70 -5.78
C GLU A 73 11.48 -2.97 -6.30
N GLY A 74 11.48 -3.21 -7.61
CA GLY A 74 12.10 -4.38 -8.24
C GLY A 74 11.31 -5.69 -8.08
N GLY A 75 10.02 -5.61 -7.76
CA GLY A 75 9.17 -6.77 -7.61
C GLY A 75 7.88 -6.52 -6.84
N LEU A 76 7.06 -7.56 -6.75
CA LEU A 76 5.80 -7.51 -6.01
C LEU A 76 6.02 -7.91 -4.55
N SER A 77 6.23 -6.93 -3.67
CA SER A 77 6.34 -7.18 -2.23
C SER A 77 5.02 -7.72 -1.65
N SER A 78 5.08 -8.45 -0.53
CA SER A 78 3.90 -9.05 0.13
C SER A 78 2.75 -8.04 0.38
N PRO A 79 2.98 -6.81 0.90
CA PRO A 79 1.93 -5.79 1.00
C PRO A 79 1.36 -5.35 -0.35
N LEU A 80 2.19 -5.30 -1.39
CA LEU A 80 1.80 -4.88 -2.73
C LEU A 80 0.99 -5.98 -3.44
N ALA A 81 1.32 -7.25 -3.21
CA ALA A 81 0.54 -8.40 -3.67
C ALA A 81 -0.88 -8.41 -3.10
N LEU A 82 -1.03 -8.09 -1.81
CA LEU A 82 -2.34 -7.91 -1.19
C LEU A 82 -3.15 -6.78 -1.83
N LEU A 83 -2.52 -5.62 -2.10
CA LEU A 83 -3.17 -4.51 -2.80
C LEU A 83 -3.59 -4.92 -4.23
N ARG A 84 -2.78 -5.71 -4.94
CA ARG A 84 -3.11 -6.22 -6.29
C ARG A 84 -4.37 -7.06 -6.27
N SER A 85 -4.49 -7.99 -5.32
CA SER A 85 -5.71 -8.80 -5.16
C SER A 85 -6.95 -7.92 -4.91
N ARG A 86 -6.83 -6.92 -4.03
CA ARG A 86 -7.92 -5.99 -3.73
C ARG A 86 -8.30 -5.12 -4.93
N ALA A 87 -7.32 -4.69 -5.73
CA ALA A 87 -7.54 -3.94 -6.96
C ALA A 87 -8.29 -4.75 -8.03
N LEU A 88 -7.89 -6.02 -8.22
CA LEU A 88 -8.62 -6.96 -9.09
C LEU A 88 -10.07 -7.13 -8.63
N TRP A 89 -10.30 -7.25 -7.33
CA TRP A 89 -11.65 -7.36 -6.77
C TRP A 89 -12.48 -6.10 -7.05
N ALA A 90 -11.92 -4.91 -6.79
CA ALA A 90 -12.58 -3.64 -7.03
C ALA A 90 -12.91 -3.41 -8.52
N GLY A 91 -12.07 -3.90 -9.43
CA GLY A 91 -12.30 -3.88 -10.88
C GLY A 91 -13.24 -4.97 -11.39
N GLY A 92 -13.82 -5.80 -10.52
CA GLY A 92 -14.76 -6.86 -10.90
C GLY A 92 -14.11 -8.17 -11.39
N ARG A 93 -12.77 -8.24 -11.45
CA ARG A 93 -11.98 -9.42 -11.87
C ARG A 93 -11.86 -10.44 -10.72
N LYS A 94 -13.01 -10.91 -10.22
CA LYS A 94 -13.12 -11.69 -8.97
C LYS A 94 -12.37 -13.02 -8.98
N ILE A 95 -12.24 -13.68 -10.14
CA ILE A 95 -11.52 -14.97 -10.25
C ILE A 95 -10.02 -14.72 -10.04
N GLU A 96 -9.46 -13.76 -10.77
CA GLU A 96 -8.06 -13.37 -10.65
C GLU A 96 -7.75 -12.81 -9.26
N ALA A 97 -8.66 -12.02 -8.68
CA ALA A 97 -8.52 -11.52 -7.31
C ALA A 97 -8.35 -12.64 -6.29
N ARG A 98 -9.17 -13.70 -6.40
CA ARG A 98 -9.09 -14.88 -5.52
C ARG A 98 -7.80 -15.64 -5.71
N GLN A 99 -7.34 -15.80 -6.94
CA GLN A 99 -6.07 -16.46 -7.21
C GLN A 99 -4.91 -15.67 -6.61
N ALA A 100 -4.81 -14.37 -6.90
CA ALA A 100 -3.79 -13.51 -6.36
C ALA A 100 -3.79 -13.46 -4.81
N PHE A 101 -4.97 -13.53 -4.18
CA PHE A 101 -5.05 -13.61 -2.72
C PHE A 101 -4.51 -14.93 -2.17
N ARG A 102 -4.78 -16.05 -2.84
CA ARG A 102 -4.23 -17.36 -2.43
C ARG A 102 -2.71 -17.36 -2.54
N ASP A 103 -2.18 -16.86 -3.64
CA ASP A 103 -0.74 -16.78 -3.86
C ASP A 103 -0.07 -15.94 -2.75
N TYR A 104 -0.68 -14.79 -2.40
CA TYR A 104 -0.25 -13.96 -1.27
C TYR A 104 -0.24 -14.72 0.07
N VAL A 105 -1.30 -15.49 0.38
CA VAL A 105 -1.39 -16.25 1.63
C VAL A 105 -0.34 -17.36 1.69
N VAL A 106 -0.10 -18.05 0.57
CA VAL A 106 0.93 -19.10 0.49
C VAL A 106 2.32 -18.51 0.73
N ASP A 107 2.65 -17.41 0.06
CA ASP A 107 3.94 -16.73 0.19
C ASP A 107 4.18 -16.24 1.63
N ARG A 108 3.20 -15.56 2.22
CA ARG A 108 3.27 -15.09 3.62
C ARG A 108 3.46 -16.23 4.62
N ASN A 109 2.85 -17.39 4.40
CA ASN A 109 2.99 -18.54 5.29
C ASN A 109 4.30 -19.32 5.07
N ALA A 110 4.97 -19.11 3.93
CA ALA A 110 6.27 -19.70 3.63
C ALA A 110 7.43 -18.88 4.19
N GLU A 111 7.24 -17.57 4.45
CA GLU A 111 8.16 -16.74 5.22
C GLU A 111 8.09 -17.14 6.71
N PRO A 112 9.15 -17.72 7.31
CA PRO A 112 9.14 -17.99 8.74
C PRO A 112 9.06 -16.66 9.49
N GLU A 113 8.07 -16.50 10.40
CA GLU A 113 8.02 -15.32 11.26
C GLU A 113 9.39 -15.14 11.96
N PRO A 114 9.96 -13.94 11.99
CA PRO A 114 11.12 -13.69 12.83
C PRO A 114 10.70 -14.00 14.26
N ARG A 115 11.29 -15.05 14.84
CA ARG A 115 11.06 -15.42 16.24
C ARG A 115 11.29 -14.16 17.06
N ALA A 116 10.24 -13.66 17.70
CA ALA A 116 10.42 -12.73 18.78
C ALA A 116 11.26 -13.47 19.81
N ASP A 117 12.52 -13.06 19.96
CA ASP A 117 13.37 -13.50 21.05
C ASP A 117 12.66 -13.07 22.33
N VAL A 118 11.86 -13.98 22.89
CA VAL A 118 11.41 -13.88 24.27
C VAL A 118 12.68 -14.11 25.08
N GLU A 119 13.35 -13.01 25.36
CA GLU A 119 14.44 -12.91 26.31
C GLU A 119 13.86 -13.35 27.66
N THR A 120 13.87 -14.67 27.90
CA THR A 120 13.74 -15.26 29.22
C THR A 120 14.93 -14.77 30.01
N ARG A 121 14.80 -13.60 30.64
CA ARG A 121 15.68 -13.21 31.73
C ARG A 121 15.57 -14.30 32.79
N GLU A 122 16.66 -15.04 32.87
CA GLU A 122 16.93 -16.06 33.86
C GLU A 122 16.64 -15.51 35.25
N LYS A 123 15.91 -16.31 36.04
CA LYS A 123 15.93 -16.18 37.49
C LYS A 123 17.32 -16.60 37.94
N GLU A 124 18.16 -15.66 38.38
CA GLU A 124 19.30 -15.99 39.23
C GLU A 124 18.85 -15.99 40.70
N PRO A 125 19.03 -17.10 41.44
CA PRO A 125 18.99 -17.12 42.89
C PRO A 125 20.42 -17.05 43.44
N THR A 126 20.71 -16.11 44.34
CA THR A 126 21.64 -16.30 45.46
C THR A 126 21.23 -15.40 46.62
#